data_AF-A0A2A5D0R3-F1
#
_entry.id   AF-A0A2A5D0R3-F1
#
_cell.length_a   1.000
_cell.length_b   1.000
_cell.length_c   1.000
_cell.angle_alpha   90.00
_cell.angle_beta   90.00
_cell.angle_gamma   90.00
#
_symmetry.space_group_name_H-M   'P 1'
#
loop_
_entity.id
_entity.type
_entity.pdbx_description
1 polymer ?
#
loop_
_entity_poly.entity_id
_entity_poly.type
_entity_poly.pdbx_seq_one_letter_code
_entity_poly.pdbx_strand_id
1 'polypeptide(L)'
;MTLELNQDGGKAMLKVKFDSSLLSSRVKSRVDLDIQVPSSLYLAVEDGSGSITITQMNKGVLVDDGSGSIKLTDSSGKITIKDGSGSLVIKNIEGDLNIDDGSGSINVSQIKGDVFIDDGSGSIKVTDIIGSVKVDDGSGSMKISNVTQDFTLVNGGSGSVRLSGIDGTVHGFDEYNKIRNRDLK
;
A
#
# COMPACT_ATOMS: atom_id res chain seq x y z
N MET A 1 -28.14 -4.34 9.32
CA MET A 1 -26.70 -4.64 9.36
C MET A 1 -26.50 -5.86 10.25
N THR A 2 -25.72 -6.83 9.82
CA THR A 2 -25.31 -7.98 10.63
C THR A 2 -23.79 -8.06 10.74
N LEU A 3 -23.32 -8.53 11.90
CA LEU A 3 -21.92 -8.84 12.15
C LEU A 3 -21.84 -10.33 12.51
N GLU A 4 -21.07 -11.09 11.74
CA GLU A 4 -20.95 -12.54 11.90
C GLU A 4 -19.47 -12.92 12.05
N LEU A 5 -19.11 -13.51 13.19
CA LEU A 5 -17.80 -14.12 13.39
C LEU A 5 -17.92 -15.63 13.25
N ASN A 6 -17.30 -16.20 12.22
CA ASN A 6 -17.33 -17.63 11.93
C ASN A 6 -15.92 -18.19 11.83
N GLN A 7 -15.77 -19.46 12.17
CA GLN A 7 -14.54 -20.21 11.87
C GLN A 7 -14.72 -20.92 10.52
N ASP A 8 -13.74 -20.75 9.63
CA ASP A 8 -13.65 -21.48 8.36
C ASP A 8 -12.28 -22.17 8.29
N GLY A 9 -12.26 -23.46 8.63
CA GLY A 9 -11.04 -24.23 8.82
C GLY A 9 -10.12 -23.60 9.87
N GLY A 10 -8.92 -23.19 9.46
CA GLY A 10 -7.92 -22.53 10.30
C GLY A 10 -8.07 -21.00 10.41
N LYS A 11 -9.15 -20.43 9.89
CA LYS A 11 -9.38 -18.97 9.84
C LYS A 11 -10.52 -18.56 10.77
N ALA A 12 -10.32 -17.48 11.50
CA ALA A 12 -11.43 -16.72 12.09
C ALA A 12 -11.82 -15.62 11.11
N MET A 13 -13.11 -15.53 10.77
CA MET A 13 -13.62 -14.67 9.72
C MET A 13 -14.75 -13.80 10.25
N LEU A 14 -14.50 -12.50 10.35
CA LEU A 14 -15.50 -11.50 10.70
C LEU A 14 -16.11 -10.92 9.41
N LYS A 15 -17.43 -11.05 9.25
CA LYS A 15 -18.18 -10.51 8.10
C LYS A 15 -19.16 -9.46 8.57
N VAL A 16 -19.14 -8.29 7.92
CA VAL A 16 -20.16 -7.25 8.04
C VAL A 16 -21.07 -7.32 6.82
N LYS A 17 -22.39 -7.43 7.02
CA LYS A 17 -23.36 -7.31 5.93
C LYS A 17 -24.28 -6.13 6.18
N PHE A 18 -24.43 -5.29 5.18
CA PHE A 18 -25.47 -4.28 5.15
C PHE A 18 -26.70 -4.86 4.45
N ASP A 19 -27.86 -4.75 5.09
CA ASP A 19 -29.10 -5.29 4.53
C ASP A 19 -29.56 -4.33 3.42
N SER A 20 -29.61 -4.83 2.18
CA SER A 20 -30.00 -4.08 0.99
C SER A 20 -31.51 -4.11 0.72
N SER A 21 -32.30 -4.79 1.56
CA SER A 21 -33.75 -4.97 1.35
C SER A 21 -34.61 -3.73 1.65
N LEU A 22 -34.05 -2.68 2.24
CA LEU A 22 -34.75 -1.41 2.44
C LEU A 22 -34.45 -0.45 1.29
N LEU A 23 -35.28 -0.55 0.24
CA LEU A 23 -35.46 0.42 -0.85
C LEU A 23 -35.84 1.82 -0.33
N SER A 24 -34.92 2.46 0.36
CA SER A 24 -34.90 3.88 0.64
C SER A 24 -33.46 4.35 0.53
N SER A 25 -33.15 5.08 -0.55
CA SER A 25 -31.89 5.76 -0.85
C SER A 25 -31.47 6.83 0.19
N ARG A 26 -31.73 6.61 1.48
CA ARG A 26 -31.51 7.58 2.56
C ARG A 26 -30.83 7.02 3.82
N VAL A 27 -30.57 5.72 3.93
CA VAL A 27 -29.79 5.19 5.07
C VAL A 27 -28.36 4.90 4.62
N LYS A 28 -27.46 5.87 4.81
CA LYS A 28 -26.01 5.64 4.75
C LYS A 28 -25.66 4.76 5.95
N SER A 29 -25.58 3.46 5.73
CA SER A 29 -25.09 2.55 6.76
C SER A 29 -23.58 2.75 6.91
N ARG A 30 -23.14 2.86 8.16
CA ARG A 30 -21.72 2.98 8.52
C ARG A 30 -21.44 1.99 9.63
N VAL A 31 -20.23 1.49 9.66
CA VAL A 31 -19.72 0.72 10.78
C VAL A 31 -18.35 1.29 11.16
N ASP A 32 -18.09 1.30 12.45
CA ASP A 32 -16.78 1.57 13.02
C ASP A 32 -16.41 0.36 13.87
N LEU A 33 -15.29 -0.28 13.57
CA LEU A 33 -14.86 -1.53 14.19
C LEU A 33 -13.45 -1.37 14.75
N ASP A 34 -13.30 -1.71 16.02
CA ASP A 34 -12.01 -1.94 16.65
C ASP A 34 -11.88 -3.43 16.93
N ILE A 35 -10.87 -4.07 16.32
CA ILE A 35 -10.69 -5.53 16.33
C ILE A 35 -9.28 -5.84 16.79
N GLN A 36 -9.17 -6.58 17.88
CA GLN A 36 -7.90 -7.09 18.37
C GLN A 36 -7.69 -8.54 17.94
N VAL A 37 -6.57 -8.80 17.27
CA VAL A 37 -6.15 -10.16 16.86
C VAL A 37 -4.74 -10.46 17.37
N PRO A 38 -4.37 -11.73 17.59
CA PRO A 38 -2.99 -12.09 17.87
C PRO A 38 -2.07 -11.71 16.71
N SER A 39 -1.00 -10.95 16.98
CA SER A 39 -0.07 -10.46 15.96
C SER A 39 0.66 -11.57 15.18
N SER A 40 0.72 -12.78 15.72
CA SER A 40 1.30 -13.96 15.06
C SER A 40 0.40 -14.55 13.97
N LEU A 41 -0.82 -14.04 13.79
CA LEU A 41 -1.70 -14.44 12.70
C LEU A 41 -1.40 -13.68 11.43
N TYR A 42 -1.79 -14.29 10.30
CA TYR A 42 -1.85 -13.60 9.02
C TYR A 42 -3.18 -12.86 8.94
N LEU A 43 -3.15 -11.56 8.66
CA LEU A 43 -4.37 -10.74 8.54
C LEU A 43 -4.73 -10.58 7.07
N ALA A 44 -6.01 -10.80 6.74
CA ALA A 44 -6.59 -10.47 5.45
C ALA A 44 -7.79 -9.55 5.66
N VAL A 45 -7.84 -8.42 4.95
CA VAL A 45 -8.91 -7.43 5.00
C VAL A 45 -9.46 -7.23 3.59
N GLU A 46 -10.77 -7.31 3.46
CA GLU A 46 -11.51 -6.95 2.25
C GLU A 46 -12.46 -5.81 2.65
N ASP A 47 -12.29 -4.63 2.08
CA ASP A 47 -13.17 -3.48 2.27
C ASP A 47 -13.61 -2.90 0.93
N GLY A 48 -14.82 -2.38 0.87
CA GLY A 48 -15.32 -1.69 -0.32
C GLY A 48 -15.12 -0.18 -0.24
N SER A 49 -15.30 0.38 0.96
CA SER A 49 -15.13 1.80 1.19
C SER A 49 -14.97 2.09 2.68
N GLY A 50 -13.98 2.91 3.05
CA GLY A 50 -13.82 3.22 4.46
C GLY A 50 -12.46 3.77 4.80
N SER A 51 -12.03 3.56 6.03
CA SER A 51 -10.63 3.80 6.39
C SER A 51 -10.16 2.62 7.22
N ILE A 52 -9.03 2.07 6.82
CA ILE A 52 -8.42 0.90 7.43
C ILE A 52 -7.20 1.37 8.21
N THR A 53 -7.13 1.01 9.49
CA THR A 53 -5.92 1.17 10.29
C THR A 53 -5.47 -0.20 10.79
N ILE A 54 -4.26 -0.61 10.39
CA ILE A 54 -3.63 -1.87 10.79
C ILE A 54 -2.33 -1.54 11.50
N THR A 55 -2.11 -2.15 12.66
CA THR A 55 -0.86 -1.99 13.42
C THR A 55 -0.40 -3.32 13.98
N GLN A 56 0.92 -3.51 14.11
CA GLN A 56 1.52 -4.60 14.89
C GLN A 56 1.16 -6.03 14.46
N MET A 57 1.20 -6.30 13.15
CA MET A 57 1.08 -7.67 12.62
C MET A 57 2.44 -8.25 12.29
N ASN A 58 2.76 -9.47 12.76
CA ASN A 58 4.12 -10.03 12.66
C ASN A 58 4.27 -11.08 11.56
N LYS A 59 3.18 -11.63 11.03
CA LYS A 59 3.22 -12.72 10.03
C LYS A 59 2.99 -12.25 8.59
N GLY A 60 2.43 -11.06 8.40
CA GLY A 60 2.07 -10.50 7.11
C GLY A 60 0.61 -10.05 7.05
N VAL A 61 0.31 -9.26 6.02
CA VAL A 61 -0.98 -8.61 5.82
C VAL A 61 -1.34 -8.68 4.33
N LEU A 62 -2.61 -8.96 4.04
CA LEU A 62 -3.24 -8.76 2.75
C LEU A 62 -4.40 -7.76 2.91
N VAL A 63 -4.42 -6.72 2.09
CA VAL A 63 -5.54 -5.79 1.99
C VAL A 63 -6.03 -5.76 0.54
N ASP A 64 -7.33 -5.85 0.37
CA ASP A 64 -8.06 -5.56 -0.88
C ASP A 64 -9.11 -4.50 -0.53
N ASP A 65 -8.86 -3.25 -0.93
CA ASP A 65 -9.73 -2.10 -0.68
C ASP A 65 -10.24 -1.51 -1.99
N GLY A 66 -11.53 -1.18 -2.02
CA GLY A 66 -12.13 -0.47 -3.14
C GLY A 66 -11.85 1.03 -3.10
N SER A 67 -11.97 1.65 -1.93
CA SER A 67 -11.72 3.09 -1.78
C SER A 67 -11.55 3.55 -0.34
N GLY A 68 -10.67 4.53 -0.13
CA GLY A 68 -10.59 5.20 1.17
C GLY A 68 -9.17 5.53 1.59
N SER A 69 -8.86 5.30 2.87
CA SER A 69 -7.49 5.47 3.34
C SER A 69 -7.01 4.26 4.11
N ILE A 70 -5.80 3.82 3.78
CA ILE A 70 -5.14 2.70 4.44
C ILE A 70 -3.94 3.24 5.20
N LYS A 71 -3.93 3.01 6.51
CA LYS A 71 -2.75 3.24 7.35
C LYS A 71 -2.27 1.91 7.91
N LEU A 72 -1.04 1.53 7.56
CA LEU A 72 -0.43 0.30 8.06
C LEU A 72 0.92 0.62 8.70
N THR A 73 1.07 0.34 9.99
CA THR A 73 2.33 0.61 10.72
C THR A 73 2.86 -0.56 11.54
N ASP A 74 4.17 -0.52 11.80
CA ASP A 74 4.85 -1.33 12.83
C ASP A 74 4.60 -2.84 12.66
N SER A 75 4.70 -3.33 11.43
CA SER A 75 4.35 -4.71 11.07
C SER A 75 5.51 -5.42 10.38
N SER A 76 5.48 -6.74 10.34
CA SER A 76 6.53 -7.61 9.79
C SER A 76 5.96 -8.68 8.88
N GLY A 77 6.84 -9.33 8.13
CA GLY A 77 6.47 -10.30 7.11
C GLY A 77 6.04 -9.63 5.81
N LYS A 78 5.59 -10.43 4.84
CA LYS A 78 5.18 -9.92 3.53
C LYS A 78 3.84 -9.18 3.64
N ILE A 79 3.81 -7.96 3.10
CA ILE A 79 2.60 -7.14 2.99
C ILE A 79 2.23 -6.99 1.53
N THR A 80 0.97 -7.26 1.21
CA THR A 80 0.38 -7.01 -0.10
C THR A 80 -0.85 -6.13 0.07
N ILE A 81 -0.92 -5.03 -0.67
CA ILE A 81 -2.07 -4.12 -0.67
C ILE A 81 -2.54 -3.97 -2.11
N LYS A 82 -3.85 -4.11 -2.31
CA LYS A 82 -4.56 -3.70 -3.50
C LYS A 82 -5.53 -2.62 -3.11
N ASP A 83 -5.42 -1.44 -3.71
CA ASP A 83 -6.34 -0.32 -3.49
C ASP A 83 -6.89 0.14 -4.84
N GLY A 84 -8.19 0.40 -4.90
CA GLY A 84 -8.82 0.99 -6.07
C GLY A 84 -8.61 2.50 -6.14
N SER A 85 -8.77 3.19 -5.01
CA SER A 85 -8.55 4.63 -4.94
C SER A 85 -8.42 5.16 -3.51
N GLY A 86 -7.41 5.97 -3.24
CA GLY A 86 -7.24 6.42 -1.87
C GLY A 86 -5.92 7.05 -1.47
N SER A 87 -5.72 7.09 -0.16
CA SER A 87 -4.43 7.47 0.43
C SER A 87 -3.87 6.30 1.23
N LEU A 88 -2.68 5.85 0.84
CA LEU A 88 -1.94 4.79 1.52
C LEU A 88 -0.79 5.42 2.33
N VAL A 89 -0.74 5.11 3.61
CA VAL A 89 0.35 5.51 4.51
C VAL A 89 0.91 4.27 5.18
N ILE A 90 2.05 3.80 4.67
CA ILE A 90 2.70 2.57 5.12
C ILE A 90 4.05 2.92 5.78
N LYS A 91 4.25 2.47 7.02
CA LYS A 91 5.43 2.89 7.80
C LYS A 91 5.98 1.77 8.69
N ASN A 92 7.31 1.71 8.80
CA ASN A 92 8.01 0.83 9.75
C ASN A 92 7.66 -0.64 9.54
N ILE A 93 8.02 -1.16 8.35
CA ILE A 93 7.73 -2.54 7.96
C ILE A 93 9.01 -3.38 7.94
N GLU A 94 8.99 -4.51 8.63
CA GLU A 94 10.06 -5.51 8.63
C GLU A 94 9.71 -6.67 7.69
N GLY A 95 9.88 -6.45 6.39
CA GLY A 95 9.58 -7.43 5.35
C GLY A 95 9.32 -6.75 4.01
N ASP A 96 8.99 -7.56 3.00
CA ASP A 96 8.71 -7.06 1.66
C ASP A 96 7.31 -6.44 1.59
N LEU A 97 7.20 -5.37 0.79
CA LEU A 97 5.98 -4.63 0.55
C LEU A 97 5.64 -4.65 -0.93
N ASN A 98 4.42 -5.06 -1.25
CA ASN A 98 3.84 -5.00 -2.59
C ASN A 98 2.57 -4.16 -2.57
N ILE A 99 2.49 -3.14 -3.42
CA ILE A 99 1.34 -2.25 -3.58
C ILE A 99 0.90 -2.27 -5.04
N ASP A 100 -0.39 -2.46 -5.26
CA ASP A 100 -1.10 -2.29 -6.53
C ASP A 100 -2.21 -1.26 -6.26
N ASP A 101 -2.04 -0.03 -6.75
CA ASP A 101 -2.97 1.07 -6.55
C ASP A 101 -3.55 1.54 -7.89
N GLY A 102 -4.86 1.72 -7.94
CA GLY A 102 -5.53 2.29 -9.11
C GLY A 102 -5.33 3.80 -9.21
N SER A 103 -5.51 4.51 -8.09
CA SER A 103 -5.30 5.96 -8.07
C SER A 103 -5.19 6.58 -6.68
N GLY A 104 -4.32 7.57 -6.55
CA GLY A 104 -4.33 8.47 -5.40
C GLY A 104 -2.95 8.83 -4.88
N SER A 105 -2.69 8.54 -3.61
CA SER A 105 -1.42 8.93 -2.98
C SER A 105 -0.84 7.79 -2.16
N ILE A 106 0.39 7.43 -2.49
CA ILE A 106 1.15 6.40 -1.78
C ILE A 106 2.28 7.07 -1.02
N ASN A 107 2.33 6.86 0.30
CA ASN A 107 3.41 7.30 1.16
C ASN A 107 3.97 6.11 1.93
N VAL A 108 5.14 5.64 1.51
CA VAL A 108 5.85 4.49 2.07
C VAL A 108 7.12 4.99 2.76
N SER A 109 7.34 4.58 4.00
CA SER A 109 8.57 4.93 4.71
C SER A 109 9.10 3.86 5.67
N GLN A 110 10.41 3.82 5.86
CA GLN A 110 11.08 2.96 6.85
C GLN A 110 10.78 1.46 6.61
N ILE A 111 11.13 0.95 5.43
CA ILE A 111 10.91 -0.45 5.06
C ILE A 111 12.23 -1.20 5.07
N LYS A 112 12.27 -2.35 5.75
CA LYS A 112 13.48 -3.18 5.88
C LYS A 112 13.61 -4.29 4.83
N GLY A 113 12.62 -4.45 3.96
CA GLY A 113 12.64 -5.38 2.82
C GLY A 113 12.51 -4.65 1.48
N ASP A 114 12.23 -5.42 0.44
CA ASP A 114 12.05 -4.88 -0.92
C ASP A 114 10.67 -4.25 -1.06
N VAL A 115 10.58 -3.20 -1.89
CA VAL A 115 9.33 -2.50 -2.19
C VAL A 115 9.03 -2.60 -3.68
N PHE A 116 7.85 -3.12 -4.01
CA PHE A 116 7.28 -3.07 -5.35
C PHE A 116 5.99 -2.26 -5.33
N ILE A 117 5.87 -1.30 -6.25
CA ILE A 117 4.69 -0.45 -6.44
C ILE A 117 4.29 -0.51 -7.90
N ASP A 118 3.04 -0.86 -8.16
CA ASP A 118 2.33 -0.69 -9.41
C ASP A 118 1.22 0.35 -9.15
N ASP A 119 1.28 1.50 -9.81
CA ASP A 119 0.32 2.60 -9.64
C ASP A 119 -0.27 3.00 -10.99
N GLY A 120 -1.59 3.09 -11.06
CA GLY A 120 -2.28 3.62 -12.23
C GLY A 120 -2.09 5.13 -12.36
N SER A 121 -2.30 5.88 -11.27
CA SER A 121 -2.13 7.33 -11.29
C SER A 121 -2.04 8.00 -9.92
N GLY A 122 -1.21 9.03 -9.82
CA GLY A 122 -1.25 9.95 -8.69
C GLY A 122 0.11 10.39 -8.20
N SER A 123 0.37 10.21 -6.90
CA SER A 123 1.64 10.62 -6.31
C SER A 123 2.23 9.54 -5.42
N ILE A 124 3.49 9.23 -5.67
CA ILE A 124 4.23 8.22 -4.93
C ILE A 124 5.37 8.92 -4.18
N LYS A 125 5.41 8.71 -2.87
CA LYS A 125 6.52 9.11 -2.02
C LYS A 125 7.06 7.89 -1.29
N VAL A 126 8.33 7.58 -1.54
CA VAL A 126 9.04 6.48 -0.90
C VAL A 126 10.28 7.04 -0.20
N THR A 127 10.48 6.71 1.07
CA THR A 127 11.61 7.23 1.86
C THR A 127 12.17 6.21 2.83
N ASP A 128 13.50 6.11 2.95
CA ASP A 128 14.19 5.25 3.93
C ASP A 128 13.89 3.76 3.73
N ILE A 129 14.37 3.21 2.61
CA ILE A 129 14.21 1.80 2.24
C ILE A 129 15.56 1.10 2.33
N ILE A 130 15.60 -0.01 3.06
CA ILE A 130 16.81 -0.84 3.17
C ILE A 130 16.95 -1.79 1.99
N GLY A 131 15.84 -2.32 1.46
CA GLY A 131 15.84 -3.17 0.27
C GLY A 131 15.91 -2.38 -1.04
N SER A 132 15.62 -3.09 -2.13
CA SER A 132 15.46 -2.50 -3.46
C SER A 132 14.07 -1.89 -3.61
N VAL A 133 13.95 -0.90 -4.49
CA VAL A 133 12.67 -0.28 -4.85
C VAL A 133 12.44 -0.48 -6.33
N LYS A 134 11.27 -1.01 -6.70
CA LYS A 134 10.82 -1.09 -8.09
C LYS A 134 9.45 -0.44 -8.23
N VAL A 135 9.31 0.46 -9.19
CA VAL A 135 8.06 1.20 -9.45
C VAL A 135 7.66 1.08 -10.91
N ASP A 136 6.38 0.81 -11.13
CA ASP A 136 5.67 0.97 -12.40
C ASP A 136 4.54 1.98 -12.16
N ASP A 137 4.59 3.14 -12.80
CA ASP A 137 3.60 4.20 -12.64
C ASP A 137 3.07 4.61 -14.02
N GLY A 138 1.75 4.51 -14.20
CA GLY A 138 1.07 4.92 -15.41
C GLY A 138 1.08 6.44 -15.60
N SER A 139 0.89 7.22 -14.52
CA SER A 139 0.95 8.68 -14.57
C SER A 139 1.00 9.33 -13.19
N GLY A 140 2.08 10.04 -12.90
CA GLY A 140 2.13 10.68 -11.59
C GLY A 140 3.44 11.36 -11.26
N SER A 141 3.48 12.00 -10.10
CA SER A 141 4.73 12.50 -9.55
C SER A 141 5.32 11.51 -8.56
N MET A 142 6.57 11.12 -8.79
CA MET A 142 7.33 10.26 -7.91
C MET A 142 8.42 11.03 -7.19
N LYS A 143 8.52 10.82 -5.88
CA LYS A 143 9.67 11.23 -5.08
C LYS A 143 10.18 10.05 -4.28
N ILE A 144 11.37 9.57 -4.65
CA ILE A 144 12.02 8.44 -4.00
C ILE A 144 13.31 8.94 -3.36
N SER A 145 13.52 8.62 -2.08
CA SER A 145 14.74 9.02 -1.39
C SER A 145 15.26 8.00 -0.38
N ASN A 146 16.57 7.95 -0.19
CA ASN A 146 17.24 7.09 0.80
C ASN A 146 16.93 5.61 0.58
N VAL A 147 17.34 5.06 -0.57
CA VAL A 147 17.24 3.63 -0.89
C VAL A 147 18.64 3.03 -0.80
N THR A 148 18.79 1.98 -0.01
CA THR A 148 20.11 1.40 0.28
C THR A 148 20.59 0.45 -0.83
N GLN A 149 19.66 -0.17 -1.56
CA GLN A 149 19.98 -1.05 -2.70
C GLN A 149 19.59 -0.36 -4.03
N ASP A 150 19.20 -1.16 -5.02
CA ASP A 150 18.88 -0.69 -6.35
C ASP A 150 17.50 -0.02 -6.41
N PHE A 151 17.37 0.96 -7.30
CA PHE A 151 16.09 1.51 -7.72
C PHE A 151 15.84 1.16 -9.18
N THR A 152 14.65 0.64 -9.48
CA THR A 152 14.22 0.35 -10.86
C THR A 152 12.90 1.06 -11.16
N LEU A 153 12.92 1.92 -12.19
CA LEU A 153 11.72 2.45 -12.81
C LEU A 153 11.37 1.62 -14.04
N VAL A 154 10.19 1.01 -14.05
CA VAL A 154 9.66 0.28 -15.21
C VAL A 154 9.01 1.26 -16.19
N ASN A 155 8.11 2.10 -15.68
CA ASN A 155 7.44 3.18 -16.40
C ASN A 155 7.24 4.34 -15.42
N GLY A 156 7.45 5.59 -15.87
CA GLY A 156 7.15 6.79 -15.07
C GLY A 156 6.00 7.62 -15.62
N GLY A 157 5.33 7.13 -16.66
CA GLY A 157 4.25 7.83 -17.33
C GLY A 157 4.66 9.20 -17.85
N SER A 158 3.71 10.13 -17.84
CA SER A 158 3.92 11.52 -18.29
C SER A 158 4.31 12.49 -17.16
N GLY A 159 4.49 12.00 -15.95
CA GLY A 159 4.68 12.85 -14.79
C GLY A 159 6.13 13.19 -14.49
N SER A 160 6.50 13.37 -13.22
CA SER A 160 7.86 13.80 -12.86
C SER A 160 8.49 12.87 -11.85
N VAL A 161 9.70 12.41 -12.14
CA VAL A 161 10.50 11.57 -11.24
C VAL A 161 11.58 12.40 -10.56
N ARG A 162 11.64 12.34 -9.23
CA ARG A 162 12.74 12.91 -8.43
C ARG A 162 13.33 11.82 -7.55
N LEU A 163 14.61 11.54 -7.74
CA LEU A 163 15.35 10.58 -6.94
C LEU A 163 16.38 11.33 -6.07
N SER A 164 16.77 10.77 -4.92
CA SER A 164 17.89 11.30 -4.14
C SER A 164 18.39 10.29 -3.14
N GLY A 165 19.70 10.13 -2.98
CA GLY A 165 20.24 9.18 -1.99
C GLY A 165 19.89 7.74 -2.32
N ILE A 166 20.13 7.31 -3.56
CA ILE A 166 20.13 5.90 -3.94
C ILE A 166 21.57 5.42 -3.84
N ASP A 167 21.82 4.43 -2.99
CA ASP A 167 23.15 3.87 -2.75
C ASP A 167 23.53 2.80 -3.77
N GLY A 168 22.54 2.05 -4.27
CA GLY A 168 22.72 1.07 -5.34
C GLY A 168 22.60 1.68 -6.74
N THR A 169 22.29 0.82 -7.71
CA THR A 169 22.17 1.19 -9.11
C THR A 169 20.76 1.72 -9.41
N VAL A 170 20.68 2.72 -10.27
CA VAL A 170 19.41 3.21 -10.83
C VAL A 170 19.21 2.61 -12.21
N HIS A 171 18.10 1.90 -12.39
CA HIS A 171 17.64 1.33 -13.65
C HIS A 171 16.35 2.02 -14.11
N GLY A 172 16.16 2.15 -15.42
CA GLY A 172 14.98 2.77 -16.04
C GLY A 172 15.31 4.08 -16.73
N PHE A 173 15.04 4.12 -18.04
CA PHE A 173 15.11 5.33 -18.86
C PHE A 173 13.86 5.34 -19.73
N ASP A 174 12.96 6.32 -19.54
CA ASP A 174 11.90 6.59 -20.51
C ASP A 174 12.16 7.93 -21.20
N GLU A 175 11.56 8.12 -22.37
CA GLU A 175 11.77 9.27 -23.26
C GLU A 175 11.28 10.61 -22.66
N TYR A 176 10.37 10.55 -21.67
CA TYR A 176 9.77 11.69 -20.96
C TYR A 176 10.49 12.02 -19.64
N ASN A 177 10.93 11.00 -18.91
CA ASN A 177 11.53 11.09 -17.59
C ASN A 177 13.05 10.87 -17.65
N LYS A 178 13.79 11.88 -18.11
CA LYS A 178 15.25 11.90 -17.95
C LYS A 178 15.62 12.04 -16.48
N ILE A 179 15.83 10.92 -15.79
CA ILE A 179 16.44 10.89 -14.47
C ILE A 179 17.79 11.60 -14.58
N ARG A 180 17.95 12.72 -13.88
CA ARG A 180 19.18 13.50 -13.96
C ARG A 180 20.25 12.76 -13.15
N ASN A 181 21.41 12.52 -13.77
CA ASN A 181 22.60 11.93 -13.12
C ASN A 181 23.08 12.65 -11.83
N ARG A 182 22.49 13.78 -11.42
CA ARG A 182 22.76 14.43 -10.12
C ARG A 182 22.09 13.73 -8.93
N ASP A 183 21.19 12.78 -9.18
CA ASP A 183 20.48 12.01 -8.16
C ASP A 183 21.21 10.71 -7.75
N LEU A 184 22.25 10.37 -8.52
CA LEU A 184 23.25 9.36 -8.20
C LEU A 184 24.37 10.06 -7.41
N LYS A 185 24.91 9.39 -6.39
CA LYS A 185 26.06 9.90 -5.64
C LYS A 185 27.21 10.35 -6.53
#